data_AF-A0A2U9R1B9-F1
#
_entry.id   AF-A0A2U9R1B9-F1
#
_cell.length_a   1.000
_cell.length_b   1.000
_cell.length_c   1.000
_cell.angle_alpha   90.00
_cell.angle_beta   90.00
_cell.angle_gamma   90.00
#
_symmetry.space_group_name_H-M   'P 1'
#
loop_
_entity.id
_entity.type
_entity.pdbx_description
1 polymer ?
#
loop_
_entity_poly.entity_id
_entity_poly.type
_entity_poly.pdbx_seq_one_letter_code
_entity_poly.pdbx_strand_id
1 'polypeptide(L)'
;MEHQEIVATYKKEGHFDERRKEWFELLANDGPKKEKLYSLIKEIVQCKIERDPDLLTRNKGKVATLIQTEMVKAHVHRQRLRKGPRISTGTTSEDTTTSSSTTTSSSTTTSSSTRANTSIVKDRETELLELVDTLLDEVASDAQRTLPVEFKDINA
;
A
#
# COMPACT_ATOMS: atom_id res chain seq x y z
N MET A 1 -5.07 -38.69 4.53
CA MET A 1 -5.48 -37.77 3.45
C MET A 1 -4.23 -37.19 2.84
N GLU A 2 -4.18 -37.15 1.51
CA GLU A 2 -3.08 -36.51 0.78
C GLU A 2 -3.06 -35.00 1.07
N HIS A 3 -1.87 -34.40 1.21
CA HIS A 3 -1.72 -32.97 1.55
C HIS A 3 -2.50 -32.05 0.58
N GLN A 4 -2.55 -32.41 -0.71
CA GLN A 4 -3.28 -31.67 -1.74
C GLN A 4 -4.80 -31.66 -1.51
N GLU A 5 -5.35 -32.74 -0.98
CA GLU A 5 -6.78 -32.89 -0.70
C GLU A 5 -7.20 -32.03 0.50
N ILE A 6 -6.33 -31.93 1.51
CA ILE A 6 -6.53 -31.06 2.68
C ILE A 6 -6.52 -29.59 2.24
N VAL A 7 -5.54 -29.18 1.42
CA VAL A 7 -5.47 -27.80 0.91
C VAL A 7 -6.69 -27.44 0.05
N ALA A 8 -7.12 -28.37 -0.81
CA ALA A 8 -8.29 -28.15 -1.66
C ALA A 8 -9.56 -27.99 -0.82
N THR A 9 -9.75 -28.84 0.20
CA THR A 9 -10.89 -28.78 1.12
C THR A 9 -10.88 -27.48 1.92
N TYR A 10 -9.74 -27.14 2.54
CA TYR A 10 -9.56 -25.90 3.30
C TYR A 10 -9.85 -24.63 2.49
N LYS A 11 -9.45 -24.60 1.20
CA LYS A 11 -9.77 -23.50 0.29
C LYS A 11 -11.24 -23.48 -0.11
N LYS A 12 -11.83 -24.65 -0.38
CA LYS A 12 -13.24 -24.79 -0.80
C LYS A 12 -14.20 -24.38 0.31
N GLU A 13 -13.84 -24.64 1.56
CA GLU A 13 -14.62 -24.27 2.75
C GLU A 13 -14.54 -22.77 3.09
N GLY A 14 -13.68 -22.00 2.41
CA GLY A 14 -13.57 -20.55 2.61
C GLY A 14 -12.65 -20.15 3.77
N HIS A 15 -12.10 -21.11 4.52
CA HIS A 15 -11.21 -20.85 5.65
C HIS A 15 -9.96 -20.05 5.28
N PHE A 16 -9.47 -20.18 4.04
CA PHE A 16 -8.39 -19.34 3.54
C PHE A 16 -8.76 -17.86 3.51
N ASP A 17 -9.96 -17.53 3.02
CA ASP A 17 -10.43 -16.15 2.93
C ASP A 17 -10.75 -15.57 4.31
N GLU A 18 -11.31 -16.38 5.21
CA GLU A 18 -11.54 -16.02 6.61
C GLU A 18 -10.23 -15.68 7.30
N ARG A 19 -9.24 -16.58 7.23
CA ARG A 19 -7.93 -16.39 7.87
C ARG A 19 -7.18 -15.20 7.27
N ARG A 20 -7.27 -14.99 5.95
CA ARG A 20 -6.73 -13.80 5.28
C ARG A 20 -7.37 -12.52 5.81
N LYS A 21 -8.69 -12.51 6.00
CA LYS A 21 -9.42 -11.36 6.55
C LYS A 21 -9.00 -11.05 7.98
N GLU A 22 -8.90 -12.07 8.84
CA GLU A 22 -8.43 -11.92 10.23
C GLU A 22 -7.04 -11.29 10.29
N TRP A 23 -6.10 -11.74 9.46
CA TRP A 23 -4.75 -11.16 9.41
C TRP A 23 -4.76 -9.69 8.99
N PHE A 24 -5.59 -9.32 8.01
CA PHE A 24 -5.76 -7.93 7.62
C PHE A 24 -6.37 -7.09 8.73
N GLU A 25 -7.34 -7.62 9.48
CA GLU A 25 -7.94 -6.92 10.62
C GLU A 25 -6.95 -6.72 11.76
N LEU A 26 -6.18 -7.75 12.11
CA LEU A 26 -5.12 -7.65 13.13
C LEU A 26 -4.09 -6.58 12.76
N LEU A 27 -3.59 -6.62 11.53
CA LEU A 27 -2.66 -5.62 11.03
C LEU A 27 -3.29 -4.22 10.94
N ALA A 28 -4.56 -4.12 10.56
CA ALA A 28 -5.25 -2.83 10.44
C ALA A 28 -5.47 -2.16 11.80
N ASN A 29 -5.64 -2.96 12.86
CA ASN A 29 -5.87 -2.51 14.23
C ASN A 29 -4.57 -2.28 15.01
N ASP A 30 -3.45 -2.90 14.60
CA ASP A 30 -2.12 -2.65 15.16
C ASP A 30 -1.48 -1.41 14.50
N GLY A 31 -1.74 -0.23 15.10
CA GLY A 31 -1.21 1.06 14.64
C GLY A 31 0.31 1.04 14.38
N PRO A 32 1.14 0.65 15.37
CA PRO A 32 2.59 0.56 15.21
C PRO A 32 3.05 -0.35 14.05
N LYS A 33 2.54 -1.59 13.96
CA LYS A 33 2.96 -2.52 12.89
C LYS A 33 2.50 -2.06 11.51
N LYS A 34 1.29 -1.49 11.43
CA LYS A 34 0.77 -0.86 10.22
C LYS A 34 1.67 0.28 9.75
N GLU A 35 2.03 1.21 10.64
CA GLU A 35 2.92 2.34 10.32
C GLU A 35 4.31 1.88 9.87
N LYS A 36 4.86 0.85 10.54
CA LYS A 36 6.13 0.22 10.16
C LYS A 36 6.05 -0.39 8.76
N LEU A 37 4.98 -1.14 8.45
CA LEU A 37 4.78 -1.73 7.13
C LEU A 37 4.65 -0.64 6.04
N TYR A 38 3.88 0.42 6.29
CA TYR A 38 3.76 1.54 5.34
C TYR A 38 5.11 2.21 5.08
N SER A 39 5.93 2.39 6.11
CA SER A 39 7.26 2.97 6.00
C SER A 39 8.19 2.09 5.16
N LEU A 40 8.22 0.78 5.42
CA LEU A 40 9.00 -0.19 4.64
C LEU A 40 8.57 -0.20 3.17
N ILE A 41 7.27 -0.26 2.89
CA ILE A 41 6.74 -0.24 1.51
C ILE A 41 7.19 1.04 0.80
N LYS A 42 7.13 2.20 1.47
CA LYS A 42 7.55 3.48 0.89
C LYS A 42 9.03 3.46 0.53
N GLU A 43 9.89 2.95 1.40
CA GLU A 43 11.32 2.83 1.13
C GLU A 43 11.63 1.86 -0.01
N ILE A 44 10.93 0.72 -0.07
CA ILE A 44 11.08 -0.25 -1.18
C ILE A 44 10.68 0.40 -2.50
N VAL A 45 9.54 1.09 -2.54
CA VAL A 45 9.08 1.79 -3.74
C VAL A 45 10.10 2.85 -4.17
N GLN A 46 10.65 3.60 -3.23
CA GLN A 46 11.70 4.59 -3.51
C GLN A 46 12.94 3.93 -4.12
N CYS A 47 13.44 2.84 -3.54
CA CYS A 47 14.57 2.08 -4.08
C CYS A 47 14.30 1.57 -5.51
N LYS A 48 13.05 1.20 -5.80
CA LYS A 48 12.65 0.73 -7.14
C LYS A 48 12.61 1.84 -8.17
N ILE A 49 12.13 3.03 -7.80
CA ILE A 49 12.12 4.20 -8.68
C ILE A 49 13.53 4.71 -8.93
N GLU A 50 14.40 4.73 -7.92
CA GLU A 50 15.80 5.14 -8.06
C GLU A 50 16.57 4.23 -9.02
N ARG A 51 16.27 2.93 -9.00
CA ARG A 51 16.89 1.95 -9.90
C ARG A 51 16.33 1.96 -11.32
N ASP A 52 15.02 2.15 -11.49
CA ASP A 52 14.35 2.25 -12.79
C ASP A 52 13.38 3.45 -12.80
N PRO A 53 13.86 4.67 -13.14
CA PRO A 53 13.02 5.86 -13.21
C PRO A 53 11.90 5.75 -14.26
N ASP A 54 12.11 4.95 -15.31
CA ASP A 54 11.12 4.72 -16.37
C ASP A 54 9.95 3.83 -15.92
N LEU A 55 10.01 3.27 -14.72
CA LEU A 55 8.92 2.49 -14.12
C LEU A 55 7.60 3.29 -14.08
N LEU A 56 7.68 4.58 -13.77
CA LEU A 56 6.52 5.48 -13.68
C LEU A 56 6.00 5.89 -15.06
N THR A 57 6.90 6.18 -16.01
CA THR A 57 6.54 6.60 -17.37
C THR A 57 5.91 5.45 -18.16
N ARG A 58 6.45 4.24 -18.02
CA ARG A 58 5.91 2.99 -18.58
C ARG A 58 4.49 2.70 -18.08
N ASN A 59 4.18 3.08 -16.84
CA ASN A 59 2.88 2.86 -16.20
C ASN A 59 2.04 4.14 -16.03
N LYS A 60 2.29 5.18 -16.83
CA LYS A 60 1.69 6.53 -16.70
C LYS A 60 0.16 6.53 -16.50
N GLY A 61 -0.56 5.66 -17.21
CA GLY A 61 -2.02 5.56 -17.08
C GLY A 61 -2.46 5.06 -15.70
N LYS A 62 -1.82 4.02 -15.18
CA LYS A 62 -2.10 3.48 -13.84
C LYS A 62 -1.76 4.50 -12.75
N VAL A 63 -0.61 5.17 -12.90
CA VAL A 63 -0.17 6.21 -11.97
C VAL A 63 -1.14 7.39 -11.97
N ALA A 64 -1.57 7.86 -13.14
CA ALA A 64 -2.56 8.94 -13.26
C ALA A 64 -3.88 8.57 -12.59
N THR A 65 -4.38 7.35 -12.79
CA THR A 65 -5.60 6.85 -12.13
C THR A 65 -5.45 6.82 -10.61
N LEU A 66 -4.29 6.38 -10.08
CA LEU A 66 -4.03 6.39 -8.64
C LEU A 66 -4.05 7.81 -8.07
N ILE A 67 -3.37 8.75 -8.73
CA ILE A 67 -3.35 10.17 -8.34
C ILE A 67 -4.77 10.75 -8.35
N GLN A 68 -5.51 10.56 -9.44
CA GLN A 68 -6.87 11.06 -9.58
C GLN A 68 -7.79 10.48 -8.50
N THR A 69 -7.70 9.17 -8.25
CA THR A 69 -8.49 8.49 -7.22
C THR A 69 -8.22 9.09 -5.83
N GLU A 70 -6.96 9.34 -5.50
CA GLU A 70 -6.59 9.90 -4.21
C GLU A 70 -7.01 11.37 -4.07
N MET A 71 -6.92 12.16 -5.15
CA MET A 71 -7.45 13.52 -5.21
C MET A 71 -8.97 13.55 -4.97
N VAL A 72 -9.71 12.63 -5.59
CA VAL A 72 -11.16 12.50 -5.40
C VAL A 72 -11.50 12.14 -3.95
N LYS A 73 -10.80 11.16 -3.36
CA LYS A 73 -10.98 10.80 -1.94
C LYS A 73 -10.73 12.00 -1.02
N ALA A 74 -9.63 12.73 -1.22
CA ALA A 74 -9.31 13.91 -0.43
C ALA A 74 -10.36 15.03 -0.60
N HIS A 75 -10.88 15.20 -1.82
CA HIS A 75 -11.95 16.16 -2.10
C HIS A 75 -13.26 15.79 -1.39
N VAL A 76 -13.71 14.53 -1.50
CA VAL A 76 -14.90 14.02 -0.81
C VAL A 76 -14.75 14.13 0.70
N HIS A 77 -13.57 13.79 1.24
CA HIS A 77 -13.29 13.91 2.67
C HIS A 77 -13.39 15.38 3.14
N ARG A 78 -12.78 16.32 2.40
CA ARG A 78 -12.93 17.76 2.69
C ARG A 78 -14.38 18.23 2.63
N GLN A 79 -15.17 17.79 1.63
CA GLN A 79 -16.58 18.18 1.55
C GLN A 79 -17.39 17.69 2.76
N ARG A 80 -17.12 16.48 3.26
CA ARG A 80 -17.80 15.94 4.45
C ARG A 80 -17.50 16.77 5.70
N LEU A 81 -16.26 17.23 5.88
CA LEU A 81 -15.87 18.08 7.00
C LEU A 81 -16.51 19.48 6.97
N ARG A 82 -16.95 19.96 5.79
CA ARG A 82 -17.55 21.31 5.65
C ARG A 82 -19.07 21.36 5.82
N LYS A 83 -19.77 20.22 5.89
CA LYS A 83 -21.23 20.20 6.12
C LYS A 83 -21.54 20.29 7.62
N GLY A 84 -21.42 21.49 8.18
CA GLY A 84 -22.14 21.88 9.40
C GLY A 84 -23.63 22.15 9.12
N PRO A 85 -24.48 22.37 10.14
CA PRO A 85 -25.92 22.62 9.96
C PRO A 85 -26.16 23.78 8.99
N ARG A 86 -26.76 23.46 7.83
CA ARG A 86 -27.07 24.43 6.78
C ARG A 86 -28.34 25.19 7.17
N ILE A 87 -28.20 26.38 7.75
CA ILE A 87 -29.27 27.37 7.74
C ILE A 87 -29.32 27.92 6.31
N SER A 88 -30.37 27.59 5.56
CA SER A 88 -30.56 28.07 4.20
C SER A 88 -31.15 29.48 4.22
N THR A 89 -30.33 30.49 3.94
CA THR A 89 -30.82 31.78 3.42
C THR A 89 -30.26 31.93 2.01
N GLY A 90 -31.17 32.04 1.03
CA GLY A 90 -30.86 31.94 -0.39
C GLY A 90 -30.24 33.19 -1.02
N THR A 91 -29.97 33.05 -2.32
CA THR A 91 -29.61 34.07 -3.34
C THR A 91 -28.17 34.60 -3.25
N THR A 92 -27.36 34.76 -4.31
CA THR A 92 -27.49 34.60 -5.77
C THR A 92 -26.07 34.57 -6.37
N SER A 93 -25.97 34.07 -7.60
CA SER A 93 -24.88 34.03 -8.59
C SER A 93 -23.65 34.94 -8.39
N GLU A 94 -22.46 34.40 -8.70
CA GLU A 94 -21.48 35.09 -9.55
C GLU A 94 -20.49 34.08 -10.16
N ASP A 95 -20.31 34.25 -11.46
CA ASP A 95 -19.61 33.41 -12.42
C ASP A 95 -18.24 34.05 -12.69
N THR A 96 -17.13 33.39 -12.35
CA THR A 96 -15.80 33.87 -12.75
C THR A 96 -14.97 32.71 -13.27
N THR A 97 -14.98 32.61 -14.60
CA THR A 97 -14.04 31.85 -15.39
C THR A 97 -12.66 32.51 -15.26
N THR A 98 -11.71 31.86 -14.60
CA THR A 98 -10.29 32.23 -14.70
C THR A 98 -9.47 31.01 -15.09
N SER A 99 -9.24 30.93 -16.39
CA SER A 99 -8.21 30.11 -17.02
C SER A 99 -6.83 30.54 -16.54
N SER A 100 -6.07 29.63 -15.94
CA SER A 100 -4.64 29.81 -15.72
C SER A 100 -3.89 28.58 -16.22
N SER A 101 -3.51 28.66 -17.49
CA SER A 101 -2.50 27.83 -18.13
C SER A 101 -1.11 28.21 -17.61
N THR A 102 -0.40 27.27 -17.01
CA THR A 102 1.04 27.40 -16.77
C THR A 102 1.76 26.35 -17.60
N THR A 103 2.32 26.79 -18.73
CA THR A 103 3.33 26.08 -19.49
C THR A 103 4.68 26.28 -18.79
N THR A 104 5.33 25.20 -18.37
CA THR A 104 6.75 25.22 -18.02
C THR A 104 7.48 24.15 -18.81
N SER A 105 8.30 24.65 -19.72
CA SER A 105 9.16 23.90 -20.63
C SER A 105 10.41 23.37 -19.93
N SER A 106 10.74 22.12 -20.26
CA SER A 106 12.09 21.57 -20.53
C SER A 106 13.28 21.91 -19.61
N SER A 107 13.91 20.84 -19.07
CA SER A 107 15.34 20.59 -19.34
C SER A 107 15.69 19.12 -19.06
N THR A 108 16.25 18.48 -20.08
CA THR A 108 16.86 17.16 -20.06
C THR A 108 18.30 17.30 -19.61
N THR A 109 18.71 16.62 -18.55
CA THR A 109 20.12 16.38 -18.25
C THR A 109 20.33 14.89 -18.04
N THR A 110 20.79 14.25 -19.11
CA THR A 110 21.36 12.91 -19.11
C THR A 110 22.72 12.96 -18.42
N SER A 111 22.81 12.37 -17.22
CA SER A 111 24.08 12.12 -16.55
C SER A 111 24.24 10.62 -16.37
N SER A 112 24.82 9.98 -17.38
CA SER A 112 25.37 8.64 -17.32
C SER A 112 26.53 8.61 -16.32
N SER A 113 26.38 7.85 -15.22
CA SER A 113 27.50 7.53 -14.33
C SER A 113 27.66 6.01 -14.26
N THR A 114 28.63 5.53 -15.02
CA THR A 114 29.14 4.16 -14.98
C THR A 114 29.95 3.96 -13.70
N ARG A 115 29.51 3.08 -12.80
CA ARG A 115 30.41 2.29 -11.95
C ARG A 115 29.63 1.26 -11.13
N ALA A 116 29.80 -0.02 -11.46
CA ALA A 116 29.52 -1.11 -10.54
C ALA A 116 30.75 -2.02 -10.49
N ASN A 117 31.61 -1.74 -9.50
CA ASN A 117 32.60 -2.68 -9.00
C ASN A 117 31.93 -3.54 -7.91
N THR A 118 31.72 -4.81 -8.25
CA THR A 118 31.84 -6.03 -7.44
C THR A 118 31.37 -6.06 -5.95
N SER A 119 30.49 -7.04 -5.69
CA SER A 119 30.57 -8.02 -4.56
C SER A 119 30.16 -7.58 -3.13
N ILE A 120 29.09 -8.25 -2.63
CA ILE A 120 28.73 -8.47 -1.21
C ILE A 120 28.35 -7.21 -0.43
N VAL A 121 27.41 -6.45 -0.97
CA VAL A 121 26.54 -5.58 -0.17
C VAL A 121 25.14 -6.05 -0.52
N LYS A 122 24.34 -6.51 0.46
CA LYS A 122 22.94 -6.84 0.22
C LYS A 122 22.31 -5.60 -0.44
N ASP A 123 21.67 -5.76 -1.59
CA ASP A 123 20.96 -4.66 -2.23
C ASP A 123 19.97 -4.10 -1.20
N ARG A 124 19.95 -2.80 -0.94
CA ARG A 124 19.07 -2.18 0.09
C ARG A 124 17.61 -2.63 -0.03
N GLU A 125 17.13 -2.89 -1.24
CA GLU A 125 15.81 -3.49 -1.48
C GLU A 125 15.66 -4.87 -0.82
N THR A 126 16.67 -5.74 -0.92
CA THR A 126 16.67 -7.07 -0.29
C THR A 126 16.63 -7.01 1.22
N GLU A 127 17.34 -6.05 1.84
CA GLU A 127 17.27 -5.83 3.29
C GLU A 127 15.88 -5.36 3.72
N LEU A 128 15.28 -4.43 2.96
CA LEU A 128 13.93 -3.96 3.23
C LEU A 128 12.88 -5.06 3.05
N LEU A 129 13.04 -5.96 2.08
CA LEU A 129 12.17 -7.12 1.89
C LEU A 129 12.29 -8.11 3.05
N GLU A 130 13.50 -8.39 3.53
CA GLU A 130 13.74 -9.24 4.71
C GLU A 130 13.05 -8.66 5.98
N LEU A 131 13.06 -7.34 6.13
CA LEU A 131 12.34 -6.66 7.22
C LEU A 131 10.81 -6.75 7.07
N VAL A 132 10.28 -6.73 5.85
CA VAL A 132 8.85 -6.95 5.59
C VAL A 132 8.46 -8.37 5.95
N ASP A 133 9.24 -9.37 5.52
CA ASP A 133 8.96 -10.77 5.83
C ASP A 133 8.98 -11.02 7.35
N THR A 134 9.98 -10.47 8.05
CA THR A 134 10.07 -10.55 9.51
C THR A 134 8.83 -9.93 10.19
N LEU A 135 8.35 -8.80 9.68
CA LEU A 135 7.15 -8.14 10.23
C LEU A 135 5.88 -8.96 9.97
N LEU A 136 5.78 -9.60 8.80
CA LEU A 136 4.64 -10.45 8.48
C LEU A 136 4.62 -11.73 9.31
N ASP A 137 5.79 -12.33 9.58
CA ASP A 137 5.91 -13.47 10.49
C ASP A 137 5.51 -13.11 11.92
N GLU A 138 5.87 -11.90 12.38
CA GLU A 138 5.45 -11.39 13.69
C GLU A 138 3.91 -11.24 13.76
N VAL A 139 3.29 -10.68 12.72
CA VAL A 139 1.82 -10.55 12.63
C VAL A 139 1.15 -11.92 12.58
N ALA A 140 1.69 -12.86 11.82
CA ALA A 140 1.17 -14.22 11.72
C ALA A 140 1.28 -14.96 13.06
N SER A 141 2.39 -14.79 13.79
CA SER A 141 2.58 -15.35 15.13
C SER A 141 1.53 -14.83 16.13
N ASP A 142 1.27 -13.53 16.13
CA ASP A 142 0.24 -12.93 16.98
C ASP A 142 -1.19 -13.36 16.60
N ALA A 143 -1.44 -13.58 15.30
CA ALA A 143 -2.69 -14.19 14.83
C ALA A 143 -2.86 -15.63 15.33
N GLN A 144 -1.78 -16.41 15.42
CA GLN A 144 -1.86 -17.77 15.97
C GLN A 144 -2.07 -17.79 17.49
N ARG A 145 -1.56 -16.79 18.22
CA ARG A 145 -1.77 -16.66 19.67
C ARG A 145 -3.20 -16.32 20.05
N THR A 146 -3.95 -15.70 19.15
CA THR A 146 -5.35 -15.29 19.36
C THR A 146 -6.37 -16.39 19.00
N LEU A 147 -5.92 -17.56 18.52
CA LEU A 147 -6.80 -18.70 18.26
C LEU A 147 -7.33 -19.31 19.57
N PRO A 148 -8.64 -19.64 19.63
CA PRO A 148 -9.18 -20.46 20.71
C PRO A 148 -8.45 -21.82 20.76
N VAL A 149 -8.29 -22.34 21.98
CA VAL A 149 -7.41 -23.47 22.33
C VAL A 149 -7.68 -24.75 21.52
N GLU A 150 -8.87 -24.92 20.93
CA GLU A 150 -9.28 -26.15 20.23
C GLU A 150 -8.46 -26.54 18.99
N PHE A 151 -7.59 -25.68 18.47
CA PHE A 151 -6.72 -26.03 17.32
C PHE A 151 -5.24 -26.18 17.67
N LYS A 152 -4.84 -26.05 18.94
CA LYS A 152 -3.43 -26.19 19.35
C LYS A 152 -2.94 -27.64 19.34
N ASP A 153 -3.85 -28.61 19.33
CA ASP A 153 -3.52 -30.03 19.53
C ASP A 153 -3.43 -30.86 18.24
N ILE A 154 -3.48 -30.24 17.05
CA ILE A 154 -3.40 -31.00 15.77
C ILE A 154 -1.94 -31.32 15.37
N ASN A 155 -0.94 -30.84 16.12
CA ASN A 155 0.49 -31.05 15.84
C ASN A 155 1.26 -31.74 16.98
N ALA A 156 0.58 -32.46 17.89
CA ALA A 156 1.24 -33.32 18.88
C ALA A 156 1.45 -34.75 18.35
#